data_AF-A0A3A8U6C6-F1
#
_entry.id   AF-A0A3A8U6C6-F1
#
_cell.length_a   1.000
_cell.length_b   1.000
_cell.length_c   1.000
_cell.angle_alpha   90.00
_cell.angle_beta   90.00
_cell.angle_gamma   90.00
#
_symmetry.space_group_name_H-M   'P 1'
#
loop_
_entity.id
_entity.type
_entity.pdbx_description
1 polymer ?
#
loop_
_entity_poly.entity_id
_entity_poly.type
_entity_poly.pdbx_seq_one_letter_code
_entity_poly.pdbx_strand_id
1 'polypeptide(L)'
;MEGILISLDPGAKRGRVDTRNDGIGILPIYFQEIPESVKINCTVVFNVAISSGGRRYAKFISVADRNQALFNTEDRTQWYNWGEEEEKDFVKHIVPKLGIDLRINPEKVERPWEIDLFDYTHNRYADLKSQKTPFFTAGKYMYGGVPYDPTYTVTFNKKDYESYREKHPDSDIYFWVYWMQLTYKNIRVNELYGVWRGSFSKMAEKIQAGEVALHVYRHRVDDDHNAKESYLFHLEDAAVFERLI
;
A
#
# COMPACT_ATOMS: atom_id res chain seq x y z
N MET A 1 -6.76 3.19 -19.31
CA MET A 1 -7.07 2.54 -18.02
C MET A 1 -6.00 1.51 -17.70
N GLU A 2 -5.90 1.16 -16.43
CA GLU A 2 -5.09 0.04 -15.95
C GLU A 2 -5.99 -1.02 -15.32
N GLY A 3 -5.48 -2.23 -15.19
CA GLY A 3 -6.22 -3.35 -14.62
C GLY A 3 -5.35 -4.60 -14.55
N ILE A 4 -5.81 -5.59 -13.79
CA ILE A 4 -5.05 -6.82 -13.53
C ILE A 4 -5.43 -7.85 -14.58
N LEU A 5 -4.44 -8.40 -15.28
CA LEU A 5 -4.67 -9.51 -16.19
C LEU A 5 -4.96 -10.79 -15.38
N ILE A 6 -6.22 -11.21 -15.34
CA ILE A 6 -6.66 -12.37 -14.54
C ILE A 6 -6.70 -13.67 -15.34
N SER A 7 -6.72 -13.59 -16.67
CA SER A 7 -6.57 -14.78 -17.53
C SER A 7 -5.95 -14.42 -18.87
N LEU A 8 -5.27 -15.39 -19.48
CA LEU A 8 -4.63 -15.27 -20.78
C LEU A 8 -4.81 -16.55 -21.59
N ASP A 9 -5.26 -16.41 -22.82
CA ASP A 9 -5.33 -17.44 -23.85
C ASP A 9 -4.38 -17.02 -24.99
N PRO A 10 -3.13 -17.50 -24.99
CA PRO A 10 -2.13 -17.10 -25.98
C PRO A 10 -2.53 -17.47 -27.41
N GLY A 11 -3.20 -18.62 -27.59
CA GLY A 11 -3.62 -19.11 -28.90
C GLY A 11 -4.67 -18.22 -29.56
N ALA A 12 -5.60 -17.69 -28.76
CA ALA A 12 -6.63 -16.78 -29.24
C ALA A 12 -6.27 -15.27 -29.10
N LYS A 13 -5.03 -14.96 -28.70
CA LYS A 13 -4.55 -13.58 -28.45
C LYS A 13 -5.52 -12.74 -27.62
N ARG A 14 -6.10 -13.33 -26.58
CA ARG A 14 -7.10 -12.69 -25.72
C ARG A 14 -6.95 -13.11 -24.27
N GLY A 15 -7.62 -12.39 -23.38
CA GLY A 15 -7.64 -12.70 -21.96
C GLY A 15 -8.82 -12.03 -21.28
N ARG A 16 -8.76 -11.95 -19.96
CA ARG A 16 -9.66 -11.13 -19.15
C ARG A 16 -8.84 -10.20 -18.27
N VAL A 17 -9.27 -8.95 -18.19
CA VAL A 17 -8.69 -7.94 -17.32
C VAL A 17 -9.74 -7.51 -16.31
N ASP A 18 -9.41 -7.61 -15.03
CA ASP A 18 -10.16 -6.96 -13.97
C ASP A 18 -9.79 -5.47 -14.00
N THR A 19 -10.77 -4.62 -14.30
CA THR A 19 -10.53 -3.18 -14.42
C THR A 19 -10.44 -2.48 -13.08
N ARG A 20 -10.82 -3.15 -11.98
CA ARG A 20 -10.88 -2.59 -10.62
C ARG A 20 -11.83 -1.39 -10.47
N ASN A 21 -12.63 -1.12 -11.50
CA ASN A 21 -13.66 -0.10 -11.52
C ASN A 21 -15.02 -0.78 -11.44
N ASP A 22 -15.80 -0.52 -10.39
CA ASP A 22 -17.05 -1.25 -10.14
C ASP A 22 -18.10 -0.99 -11.24
N GLY A 23 -18.06 0.19 -11.87
CA GLY A 23 -18.95 0.56 -12.97
C GLY A 23 -18.61 -0.09 -14.31
N ILE A 24 -17.43 -0.72 -14.44
CA ILE A 24 -16.97 -1.39 -15.66
C ILE A 24 -16.83 -2.90 -15.44
N GLY A 25 -16.34 -3.32 -14.27
CA GLY A 25 -16.11 -4.71 -13.92
C GLY A 25 -15.01 -5.37 -14.74
N ILE A 26 -15.17 -6.65 -15.05
CA ILE A 26 -14.17 -7.43 -15.80
C ILE A 26 -14.44 -7.33 -17.30
N LEU A 27 -13.41 -6.98 -18.08
CA LEU A 27 -13.50 -6.90 -19.54
C LEU A 27 -12.74 -8.05 -20.21
N PRO A 28 -13.22 -8.56 -21.36
CA PRO A 28 -12.34 -9.29 -22.27
C PRO A 28 -11.27 -8.33 -22.80
N ILE A 29 -10.01 -8.74 -22.79
CA ILE A 29 -8.88 -7.97 -23.34
C ILE A 29 -8.31 -8.67 -24.57
N TYR A 30 -8.00 -7.89 -25.61
CA TYR A 30 -7.45 -8.39 -26.86
C TYR A 30 -6.06 -7.82 -27.12
N PHE A 31 -5.20 -8.65 -27.71
CA PHE A 31 -3.82 -8.36 -28.02
C PHE A 31 -3.59 -8.42 -29.52
N GLN A 32 -2.88 -7.45 -30.10
CA GLN A 32 -2.38 -7.58 -31.47
C GLN A 32 -1.29 -8.65 -31.52
N GLU A 33 -0.36 -8.55 -30.57
CA GLU A 33 0.66 -9.53 -30.22
C GLU A 33 0.77 -9.56 -28.69
N ILE A 34 1.17 -10.70 -28.14
CA ILE A 34 1.37 -10.84 -26.69
C ILE A 34 2.87 -10.72 -26.43
N PRO A 35 3.34 -9.60 -25.82
CA PRO A 35 4.72 -9.48 -25.40
C PRO A 35 5.10 -10.55 -24.37
N GLU A 36 6.36 -11.00 -24.37
CA GLU A 36 6.87 -11.94 -23.36
C GLU A 36 6.74 -11.44 -21.91
N SER A 37 6.70 -10.12 -21.73
CA SER A 37 6.50 -9.49 -20.42
C SER A 37 5.07 -9.66 -19.87
N VAL A 38 4.10 -10.07 -20.69
CA VAL A 38 2.71 -10.26 -20.26
C VAL A 38 2.60 -11.57 -19.51
N LYS A 39 2.24 -11.48 -18.23
CA LYS A 39 1.97 -12.63 -17.36
C LYS A 39 0.65 -12.44 -16.64
N ILE A 40 -0.03 -13.53 -16.27
CA ILE A 40 -1.18 -13.45 -15.37
C ILE A 40 -0.74 -12.72 -14.09
N ASN A 41 -1.63 -11.92 -13.52
CA ASN A 41 -1.42 -11.02 -12.40
C ASN A 41 -0.51 -9.82 -12.68
N CYS A 42 -0.08 -9.56 -13.92
CA CYS A 42 0.53 -8.26 -14.22
C CYS A 42 -0.54 -7.17 -14.37
N THR A 43 -0.16 -5.92 -14.07
CA THR A 43 -0.98 -4.76 -14.39
C THR A 43 -0.74 -4.38 -15.85
N VAL A 44 -1.82 -4.28 -16.62
CA VAL A 44 -1.79 -3.93 -18.04
C VAL A 44 -2.46 -2.58 -18.27
N VAL A 45 -1.90 -1.81 -19.20
CA VAL A 45 -2.48 -0.57 -19.70
C VAL A 45 -3.32 -0.90 -20.94
N PHE A 46 -4.55 -0.41 -21.00
CA PHE A 46 -5.47 -0.65 -22.11
C PHE A 46 -6.44 0.49 -22.36
N ASN A 47 -6.99 0.51 -23.57
CA ASN A 47 -8.14 1.34 -23.94
C ASN A 47 -9.43 0.53 -23.85
N VAL A 48 -10.48 1.10 -23.26
CA VAL A 48 -11.83 0.54 -23.33
C VAL A 48 -12.46 0.92 -24.66
N ALA A 49 -12.97 -0.07 -25.37
CA ALA A 49 -13.68 0.08 -26.64
C ALA A 49 -15.06 -0.60 -26.56
N ILE A 50 -15.96 -0.19 -27.46
CA ILE A 50 -17.31 -0.75 -27.56
C ILE A 50 -17.40 -1.45 -28.92
N SER A 51 -17.90 -2.69 -28.94
CA SER A 51 -18.16 -3.41 -30.19
C SER A 51 -19.40 -2.87 -30.89
N SER A 52 -19.59 -3.23 -32.16
CA SER A 52 -20.81 -2.89 -32.91
C SER A 52 -22.09 -3.37 -32.21
N GLY A 53 -22.02 -4.45 -31.42
CA GLY A 53 -23.11 -4.97 -30.59
C GLY A 53 -23.22 -4.33 -29.19
N GLY A 54 -22.55 -3.21 -28.94
CA GLY A 54 -22.62 -2.47 -27.67
C GLY A 54 -21.82 -3.08 -26.51
N ARG A 55 -21.05 -4.14 -26.74
CA ARG A 55 -20.27 -4.81 -25.66
C ARG A 55 -18.93 -4.12 -25.45
N ARG A 56 -18.61 -3.80 -24.20
CA ARG A 56 -17.30 -3.25 -23.82
C ARG A 56 -16.21 -4.32 -23.87
N TYR A 57 -15.02 -3.93 -24.32
CA TYR A 57 -13.81 -4.75 -24.30
C TYR A 57 -12.57 -3.88 -24.14
N ALA A 58 -11.45 -4.48 -23.75
CA ALA A 58 -10.17 -3.82 -23.59
C ALA A 58 -9.25 -4.12 -24.80
N LYS A 59 -8.54 -3.10 -25.26
CA LYS A 59 -7.45 -3.22 -26.23
C LYS A 59 -6.13 -3.01 -25.50
N PHE A 60 -5.30 -4.05 -25.44
CA PHE A 60 -4.00 -3.98 -24.80
C PHE A 60 -3.10 -2.90 -25.42
N ILE A 61 -2.37 -2.18 -24.58
CA ILE A 61 -1.36 -1.17 -24.98
C ILE A 61 0.02 -1.62 -24.51
N SER A 62 0.20 -1.86 -23.20
CA SER A 62 1.48 -2.24 -22.63
C SER A 62 1.30 -2.91 -21.26
N VAL A 63 2.37 -3.53 -20.75
CA VAL A 63 2.47 -3.85 -19.32
C VAL A 63 2.85 -2.56 -18.58
N ALA A 64 2.24 -2.30 -17.43
CA ALA A 64 2.58 -1.14 -16.61
C ALA A 64 3.99 -1.31 -16.01
N ASP A 65 4.83 -0.27 -16.09
CA ASP A 65 6.13 -0.24 -15.41
C ASP A 65 5.90 -0.13 -13.90
N ARG A 66 6.23 -1.19 -13.17
CA ARG A 66 6.02 -1.30 -11.72
C ARG A 66 7.29 -1.79 -11.05
N ASN A 67 7.46 -1.35 -9.81
CA ASN A 67 8.50 -1.89 -8.96
C ASN A 67 8.24 -3.38 -8.66
N GLN A 68 9.29 -4.16 -8.36
CA GLN A 68 9.15 -5.56 -7.95
C GLN A 68 8.52 -5.62 -6.56
N ALA A 69 7.19 -5.65 -6.50
CA ALA A 69 6.44 -5.87 -5.28
C ALA A 69 6.24 -7.39 -5.06
N LEU A 70 6.10 -7.79 -3.78
CA LEU A 70 5.87 -9.18 -3.37
C LEU A 70 4.63 -9.79 -4.06
N PHE A 71 3.59 -8.97 -4.18
CA PHE A 71 2.40 -9.23 -4.98
C PHE A 71 2.14 -8.05 -5.92
N ASN A 72 1.26 -8.21 -6.90
CA ASN A 72 0.75 -7.06 -7.63
C ASN A 72 0.17 -6.06 -6.62
N THR A 73 0.59 -4.80 -6.66
CA THR A 73 0.13 -3.75 -5.73
C THR A 73 -1.37 -3.49 -5.79
N GLU A 74 -2.06 -4.05 -6.78
CA GLU A 74 -3.50 -3.93 -6.97
C GLU A 74 -4.29 -5.19 -6.56
N ASP A 75 -3.62 -6.30 -6.21
CA ASP A 75 -4.27 -7.52 -5.70
C ASP A 75 -4.56 -7.42 -4.19
N ARG A 76 -5.62 -6.68 -3.87
CA ARG A 76 -6.03 -6.38 -2.50
C ARG A 76 -6.30 -7.62 -1.64
N THR A 77 -6.80 -8.73 -2.22
CA THR A 77 -7.08 -9.95 -1.45
C THR A 77 -5.79 -10.61 -0.99
N GLN A 78 -4.78 -10.70 -1.86
CA GLN A 78 -3.47 -11.21 -1.44
C GLN A 78 -2.82 -10.30 -0.39
N TRP A 79 -2.96 -8.97 -0.53
CA TRP A 79 -2.45 -8.02 0.48
C TRP A 79 -3.15 -8.16 1.83
N TYR A 80 -4.45 -8.46 1.88
CA TYR A 80 -5.16 -8.68 3.14
C TYR A 80 -4.74 -9.96 3.85
N ASN A 81 -4.73 -11.08 3.13
CA ASN A 81 -4.29 -12.35 3.70
C ASN A 81 -2.83 -12.25 4.19
N TRP A 82 -1.98 -11.56 3.43
CA TRP A 82 -0.61 -11.32 3.83
C TRP A 82 -0.51 -10.40 5.06
N GLY A 83 -1.29 -9.32 5.12
CA GLY A 83 -1.35 -8.43 6.27
C GLY A 83 -1.73 -9.16 7.57
N GLU A 84 -2.74 -10.03 7.52
CA GLU A 84 -3.14 -10.85 8.68
C GLU A 84 -2.02 -11.78 9.16
N GLU A 85 -1.23 -12.35 8.24
CA GLU A 85 -0.08 -13.17 8.61
C GLU A 85 1.08 -12.31 9.16
N GLU A 86 1.29 -11.11 8.65
CA GLU A 86 2.27 -10.16 9.19
C GLU A 86 1.89 -9.69 10.59
N GLU A 87 0.61 -9.47 10.88
CA GLU A 87 0.11 -9.15 12.22
C GLU A 87 0.43 -10.28 13.21
N LYS A 88 0.16 -11.54 12.82
CA LYS A 88 0.49 -12.71 13.63
C LYS A 88 2.00 -12.84 13.84
N ASP A 89 2.79 -12.63 12.79
CA ASP A 89 4.25 -12.71 12.86
C ASP A 89 4.84 -11.62 13.77
N PHE A 90 4.34 -10.39 13.64
CA PHE A 90 4.72 -9.26 14.47
C PHE A 90 4.40 -9.52 15.95
N VAL A 91 3.17 -9.93 16.27
CA VAL A 91 2.76 -10.25 17.65
C VAL A 91 3.58 -11.41 18.22
N LYS A 92 3.89 -12.42 17.41
CA LYS A 92 4.62 -13.61 17.87
C LYS A 92 6.12 -13.35 18.07
N HIS A 93 6.76 -12.60 17.18
CA HIS A 93 8.24 -12.54 17.11
C HIS A 93 8.83 -11.16 17.39
N ILE A 94 8.05 -10.09 17.26
CA ILE A 94 8.51 -8.72 17.44
C ILE A 94 8.01 -8.14 18.77
N VAL A 95 6.70 -8.23 19.07
CA VAL A 95 6.13 -7.71 20.33
C VAL A 95 6.87 -8.17 21.60
N PRO A 96 7.31 -9.44 21.74
CA PRO A 96 8.07 -9.86 22.93
C PRO A 96 9.37 -9.07 23.18
N LYS A 97 9.88 -8.37 22.16
CA LYS A 97 11.09 -7.53 22.24
C LYS A 97 10.80 -6.08 22.58
N LEU A 98 9.53 -5.64 22.49
CA LEU A 98 9.13 -4.24 22.66
C LEU A 98 8.85 -3.87 24.12
N GLY A 99 8.72 -4.86 25.02
CA GLY A 99 8.40 -4.62 26.43
C GLY A 99 6.99 -4.08 26.67
N ILE A 100 6.07 -4.24 25.69
CA ILE A 100 4.67 -3.83 25.76
C ILE A 100 3.76 -5.05 25.50
N ASP A 101 2.60 -5.07 26.16
CA ASP A 101 1.56 -6.07 25.94
C ASP A 101 0.65 -5.65 24.77
N LEU A 102 1.11 -5.94 23.56
CA LEU A 102 0.43 -5.61 22.31
C LEU A 102 -0.10 -6.87 21.63
N ARG A 103 -1.40 -6.93 21.37
CA ARG A 103 -2.04 -8.13 20.80
C ARG A 103 -2.93 -7.76 19.63
N ILE A 104 -3.28 -8.73 18.78
CA ILE A 104 -4.31 -8.55 17.77
C ILE A 104 -5.60 -8.11 18.46
N ASN A 105 -6.24 -7.07 17.91
CA ASN A 105 -7.48 -6.54 18.42
C ASN A 105 -8.56 -7.64 18.40
N PRO A 106 -9.15 -8.01 19.55
CA PRO A 106 -10.14 -9.08 19.61
C PRO A 106 -11.38 -8.80 18.76
N GLU A 107 -11.69 -7.53 18.47
CA GLU A 107 -12.81 -7.17 17.61
C GLU A 107 -12.64 -7.64 16.15
N LYS A 108 -11.39 -7.90 15.70
CA LYS A 108 -11.12 -8.42 14.36
C LYS A 108 -11.64 -9.83 14.13
N VAL A 109 -11.97 -10.58 15.19
CA VAL A 109 -12.59 -11.91 15.09
C VAL A 109 -13.97 -11.83 14.41
N GLU A 110 -14.75 -10.81 14.73
CA GLU A 110 -16.08 -10.59 14.16
C GLU A 110 -16.06 -9.56 13.03
N ARG A 111 -15.11 -8.61 13.09
CA ARG A 111 -14.99 -7.46 12.19
C ARG A 111 -13.56 -7.33 11.65
N PRO A 112 -13.18 -8.09 10.61
CA PRO A 112 -11.79 -8.11 10.10
C PRO A 112 -11.23 -6.75 9.64
N TRP A 113 -12.10 -5.74 9.46
CA TRP A 113 -11.74 -4.38 9.07
C TRP A 113 -11.45 -3.43 10.25
N GLU A 114 -11.56 -3.90 11.49
CA GLU A 114 -11.17 -3.11 12.65
C GLU A 114 -9.65 -2.91 12.71
N ILE A 115 -9.24 -1.89 13.46
CA ILE A 115 -7.82 -1.57 13.68
C ILE A 115 -7.07 -2.79 14.23
N ASP A 116 -5.81 -2.97 13.81
CA ASP A 116 -5.09 -4.24 13.90
C ASP A 116 -4.86 -4.75 15.32
N LEU A 117 -4.46 -3.86 16.23
CA LEU A 117 -3.87 -4.21 17.52
C LEU A 117 -4.55 -3.46 18.68
N PHE A 118 -4.39 -4.01 19.88
CA PHE A 118 -4.73 -3.35 21.13
C PHE A 118 -3.54 -3.41 22.09
N ASP A 119 -3.11 -2.25 22.57
CA ASP A 119 -2.07 -2.09 23.59
C ASP A 119 -2.72 -2.17 24.98
N TYR A 120 -2.53 -3.30 25.66
CA TYR A 120 -3.03 -3.53 27.02
C TYR A 120 -2.18 -2.86 28.09
N THR A 121 -0.96 -2.44 27.77
CA THR A 121 -0.09 -1.70 28.71
C THR A 121 -0.56 -0.26 28.88
N HIS A 122 -0.98 0.36 27.78
CA HIS A 122 -1.43 1.76 27.76
C HIS A 122 -2.94 1.92 27.52
N ASN A 123 -3.67 0.81 27.43
CA ASN A 123 -5.11 0.72 27.22
C ASN A 123 -5.60 1.56 26.03
N ARG A 124 -5.05 1.31 24.85
CA ARG A 124 -5.38 2.05 23.61
C ARG A 124 -5.30 1.15 22.38
N TYR A 125 -6.05 1.52 21.35
CA TYR A 125 -5.94 0.87 20.06
C TYR A 125 -4.61 1.20 19.38
N ALA A 126 -4.15 0.29 18.52
CA ALA A 126 -2.96 0.48 17.74
C ALA A 126 -3.10 -0.17 16.37
N ASP A 127 -2.35 0.33 15.40
CA ASP A 127 -2.34 -0.19 14.03
C ASP A 127 -0.95 -0.64 13.61
N LEU A 128 -0.86 -1.68 12.78
CA LEU A 128 0.41 -2.19 12.26
C LEU A 128 0.55 -1.85 10.77
N LYS A 129 1.54 -1.03 10.46
CA LYS A 129 1.98 -0.78 9.09
C LYS A 129 3.28 -1.53 8.81
N SER A 130 3.19 -2.77 8.32
CA SER A 130 4.35 -3.52 7.81
C SER A 130 4.75 -2.99 6.43
N GLN A 131 5.99 -2.56 6.25
CA GLN A 131 6.50 -2.07 4.96
C GLN A 131 7.85 -2.70 4.62
N LYS A 132 7.90 -3.33 3.44
CA LYS A 132 9.09 -4.05 2.96
C LYS A 132 9.73 -3.46 1.71
N THR A 133 9.08 -2.47 1.11
CA THR A 133 9.55 -1.78 -0.09
C THR A 133 9.61 -0.28 0.18
N PRO A 134 10.78 0.35 0.04
CA PRO A 134 10.90 1.80 0.18
C PRO A 134 10.03 2.55 -0.83
N PHE A 135 9.55 3.73 -0.43
CA PHE A 135 8.97 4.67 -1.39
C PHE A 135 10.08 5.38 -2.17
N PHE A 136 10.71 4.67 -3.12
CA PHE A 136 11.93 5.12 -3.82
C PHE A 136 11.86 6.54 -4.39
N THR A 137 10.68 6.99 -4.85
CA THR A 137 10.52 8.33 -5.43
C THR A 137 10.22 9.43 -4.40
N ALA A 138 10.44 9.19 -3.10
CA ALA A 138 10.15 10.13 -2.03
C ALA A 138 10.87 11.47 -2.20
N GLY A 139 12.13 11.46 -2.68
CA GLY A 139 12.96 12.66 -2.81
C GLY A 139 12.46 13.72 -3.80
N LYS A 140 11.35 13.48 -4.51
CA LYS A 140 10.66 14.53 -5.29
C LYS A 140 9.75 15.42 -4.42
N TYR A 141 9.54 15.04 -3.16
CA TYR A 141 8.77 15.79 -2.15
C TYR A 141 9.71 16.39 -1.12
N MET A 142 9.18 17.31 -0.31
CA MET A 142 9.92 18.03 0.73
C MET A 142 9.35 17.75 2.11
N TYR A 143 10.23 17.60 3.10
CA TYR A 143 9.93 17.50 4.52
C TYR A 143 10.83 18.46 5.29
N GLY A 144 10.28 19.36 6.11
CA GLY A 144 11.10 20.31 6.88
C GLY A 144 12.04 21.18 6.03
N GLY A 145 11.68 21.46 4.77
CA GLY A 145 12.49 22.25 3.83
C GLY A 145 13.60 21.49 3.10
N VAL A 146 13.76 20.18 3.33
CA VAL A 146 14.71 19.31 2.60
C VAL A 146 13.98 18.18 1.85
N PRO A 147 14.55 17.62 0.77
CA PRO A 147 13.95 16.47 0.12
C PRO A 147 13.84 15.28 1.07
N TYR A 148 12.76 14.50 0.98
CA TYR A 148 12.66 13.24 1.73
C TYR A 148 13.80 12.27 1.36
N ASP A 149 14.40 11.62 2.37
CA ASP A 149 15.25 10.45 2.16
C ASP A 149 14.38 9.19 1.98
N PRO A 150 14.41 8.52 0.81
CA PRO A 150 13.64 7.30 0.59
C PRO A 150 13.99 6.15 1.55
N THR A 151 15.19 6.15 2.13
CA THR A 151 15.61 5.17 3.15
C THR A 151 14.71 5.23 4.38
N TYR A 152 14.27 6.43 4.77
CA TYR A 152 13.52 6.66 6.01
C TYR A 152 12.07 7.10 5.76
N THR A 153 11.60 7.01 4.52
CA THR A 153 10.25 7.42 4.16
C THR A 153 9.30 6.24 4.17
N VAL A 154 8.21 6.37 4.94
CA VAL A 154 7.10 5.43 4.98
C VAL A 154 5.83 6.07 4.45
N THR A 155 4.93 5.25 3.91
CA THR A 155 3.62 5.72 3.43
C THR A 155 2.53 5.45 4.48
N PHE A 156 1.63 6.41 4.69
CA PHE A 156 0.44 6.26 5.52
C PHE A 156 -0.80 6.60 4.70
N ASN A 157 -1.71 5.65 4.51
CA ASN A 157 -2.85 5.85 3.60
C ASN A 157 -3.78 6.95 4.10
N LYS A 158 -4.25 7.80 3.19
CA LYS A 158 -5.20 8.87 3.53
C LYS A 158 -6.52 8.33 4.10
N LYS A 159 -6.99 7.19 3.58
CA LYS A 159 -8.20 6.52 4.10
C LYS A 159 -8.04 6.06 5.55
N ASP A 160 -6.86 5.56 5.91
CA ASP A 160 -6.56 5.15 7.28
C ASP A 160 -6.54 6.38 8.20
N TYR A 161 -5.91 7.48 7.76
CA TYR A 161 -5.99 8.77 8.44
C TYR A 161 -7.42 9.23 8.69
N GLU A 162 -8.27 9.23 7.67
CA GLU A 162 -9.67 9.65 7.78
C GLU A 162 -10.46 8.77 8.75
N SER A 163 -10.27 7.44 8.66
CA SER A 163 -10.93 6.47 9.55
C SER A 163 -10.48 6.62 11.01
N TYR A 164 -9.17 6.71 11.26
CA TYR A 164 -8.64 6.79 12.62
C TYR A 164 -8.97 8.12 13.29
N ARG A 165 -9.03 9.22 12.52
CA ARG A 165 -9.47 10.51 13.04
C ARG A 165 -10.88 10.46 13.63
N GLU A 166 -11.76 9.64 13.06
CA GLU A 166 -13.14 9.50 13.53
C GLU A 166 -13.28 8.44 14.63
N LYS A 167 -12.57 7.31 14.50
CA LYS A 167 -12.81 6.12 15.35
C LYS A 167 -11.75 5.87 16.42
N HIS A 168 -10.49 6.22 16.15
CA HIS A 168 -9.35 5.89 17.00
C HIS A 168 -8.34 7.06 17.11
N PRO A 169 -8.78 8.27 17.53
CA PRO A 169 -7.93 9.47 17.52
C PRO A 169 -6.73 9.40 18.47
N ASP A 170 -6.80 8.53 19.48
CA ASP A 170 -5.74 8.35 20.48
C ASP A 170 -4.89 7.09 20.24
N SER A 171 -5.02 6.48 19.05
CA SER A 171 -4.25 5.27 18.71
C SER A 171 -2.77 5.52 18.46
N ASP A 172 -1.98 4.46 18.57
CA ASP A 172 -0.59 4.45 18.13
C ASP A 172 -0.44 3.68 16.80
N ILE A 173 0.41 4.17 15.92
CA ILE A 173 0.73 3.54 14.63
C ILE A 173 2.14 2.96 14.73
N TYR A 174 2.23 1.63 14.57
CA TYR A 174 3.50 0.90 14.56
C TYR A 174 3.93 0.67 13.10
N PHE A 175 5.02 1.32 12.70
CA PHE A 175 5.68 1.02 11.43
C PHE A 175 6.71 -0.08 11.66
N TRP A 176 6.42 -1.28 11.18
CA TRP A 176 7.40 -2.36 11.13
C TRP A 176 8.06 -2.38 9.76
N VAL A 177 9.30 -1.89 9.72
CA VAL A 177 10.01 -1.68 8.46
C VAL A 177 11.10 -2.72 8.29
N TYR A 178 11.15 -3.30 7.09
CA TYR A 178 12.22 -4.19 6.67
C TYR A 178 12.44 -4.12 5.15
N TRP A 179 13.35 -3.25 4.71
CA TRP A 179 13.62 -3.07 3.27
C TRP A 179 14.23 -4.31 2.63
N MET A 180 13.41 -5.04 1.87
CA MET A 180 13.83 -6.19 1.07
C MET A 180 14.34 -5.79 -0.31
N GLN A 181 13.93 -4.62 -0.79
CA GLN A 181 14.40 -4.06 -2.05
C GLN A 181 15.17 -2.77 -1.79
N LEU A 182 16.41 -2.72 -2.27
CA LEU A 182 17.32 -1.60 -2.02
C LEU A 182 17.58 -0.73 -3.24
N THR A 183 17.11 -1.13 -4.42
CA THR A 183 17.31 -0.39 -5.67
C THR A 183 16.06 -0.41 -6.53
N TYR A 184 15.77 0.73 -7.16
CA TYR A 184 14.74 0.86 -8.20
C TYR A 184 15.16 1.96 -9.17
N LYS A 185 15.23 1.62 -10.47
CA LYS A 185 15.81 2.49 -11.50
C LYS A 185 17.22 2.92 -11.12
N ASN A 186 17.49 4.22 -11.05
CA ASN A 186 18.76 4.81 -10.65
C ASN A 186 18.80 5.24 -9.16
N ILE A 187 17.80 4.86 -8.36
CA ILE A 187 17.71 5.19 -6.94
C ILE A 187 18.13 3.99 -6.10
N ARG A 188 19.01 4.22 -5.14
CA ARG A 188 19.46 3.24 -4.15
C ARG A 188 19.17 3.76 -2.75
N VAL A 189 18.71 2.88 -1.87
CA VAL A 189 18.52 3.17 -0.44
C VAL A 189 19.43 2.28 0.40
N ASN A 190 19.60 2.66 1.67
CA ASN A 190 20.25 1.79 2.64
C ASN A 190 19.26 0.73 3.15
N GLU A 191 19.80 -0.38 3.65
CA GLU A 191 19.01 -1.34 4.43
C GLU A 191 18.44 -0.63 5.65
N LEU A 192 17.15 -0.83 5.91
CA LEU A 192 16.50 -0.37 7.12
C LEU A 192 15.66 -1.51 7.67
N TYR A 193 15.89 -1.82 8.94
CA TYR A 193 15.08 -2.72 9.73
C TYR A 193 14.81 -2.07 11.09
N GLY A 194 13.56 -2.12 11.55
CA GLY A 194 13.20 -1.64 12.86
C GLY A 194 11.71 -1.51 13.07
N VAL A 195 11.36 -1.05 14.26
CA VAL A 195 9.98 -0.71 14.62
C VAL A 195 9.94 0.73 15.10
N TRP A 196 9.06 1.53 14.51
CA TRP A 196 8.80 2.89 14.95
C TRP A 196 7.37 2.99 15.44
N ARG A 197 7.18 3.65 16.58
CA ARG A 197 5.87 4.00 17.11
C ARG A 197 5.64 5.49 16.91
N GLY A 198 4.56 5.84 16.24
CA GLY A 198 4.08 7.21 16.13
C GLY A 198 2.69 7.33 16.74
N SER A 199 2.46 8.35 17.56
CA SER A 199 1.09 8.64 18.01
C SER A 199 0.28 9.19 16.83
N PHE A 200 -0.93 8.65 16.62
CA PHE A 200 -1.79 9.10 15.54
C PHE A 200 -2.11 10.59 15.64
N SER A 201 -2.30 11.11 16.84
CA SER A 201 -2.57 12.54 17.08
C SER A 201 -1.45 13.44 16.54
N LYS A 202 -0.19 13.11 16.86
CA LYS A 202 0.99 13.84 16.34
C LYS A 202 1.12 13.73 14.82
N MET A 203 0.86 12.54 14.26
CA MET A 203 0.83 12.37 12.80
C MET A 203 -0.28 13.24 12.17
N ALA A 204 -1.45 13.29 12.80
CA ALA A 204 -2.59 14.08 12.34
C ALA A 204 -2.30 15.59 12.42
N GLU A 205 -1.64 16.07 13.47
CA GLU A 205 -1.18 17.47 13.59
C GLU A 205 -0.27 17.86 12.44
N LYS A 206 0.74 17.03 12.12
CA LYS A 206 1.64 17.26 10.99
C LYS A 206 0.91 17.32 9.65
N ILE A 207 -0.06 16.43 9.45
CA ILE A 207 -0.91 16.42 8.25
C ILE A 207 -1.74 17.71 8.16
N GLN A 208 -2.40 18.10 9.24
CA GLN A 208 -3.27 19.29 9.29
C GLN A 208 -2.48 20.59 9.11
N ALA A 209 -1.25 20.65 9.62
CA ALA A 209 -0.32 21.76 9.42
C ALA A 209 0.24 21.84 7.99
N GLY A 210 0.00 20.83 7.15
CA GLY A 210 0.54 20.77 5.78
C GLY A 210 2.04 20.49 5.72
N GLU A 211 2.61 19.93 6.79
CA GLU A 211 4.05 19.65 6.90
C GLU A 211 4.45 18.32 6.22
N VAL A 212 3.46 17.51 5.84
CA VAL A 212 3.61 16.16 5.31
C VAL A 212 3.13 16.13 3.87
N ALA A 213 3.93 15.58 2.96
CA ALA A 213 3.53 15.48 1.56
C ALA A 213 2.41 14.45 1.35
N LEU A 214 1.41 14.81 0.54
CA LEU A 214 0.38 13.89 0.05
C LEU A 214 0.75 13.40 -1.35
N HIS A 215 0.99 12.10 -1.50
CA HIS A 215 1.22 11.48 -2.80
C HIS A 215 -0.09 10.95 -3.38
N VAL A 216 -0.42 11.38 -4.61
CA VAL A 216 -1.51 10.81 -5.42
C VAL A 216 -0.95 9.76 -6.38
N TYR A 217 -1.46 8.53 -6.31
CA TYR A 217 -1.06 7.43 -7.19
C TYR A 217 -1.72 7.58 -8.57
N ARG A 218 -0.95 8.05 -9.55
CA ARG A 218 -1.41 8.31 -10.93
C ARG A 218 -2.07 7.09 -11.61
N HIS A 219 -1.68 5.89 -11.20
CA HIS A 219 -2.14 4.64 -11.80
C HIS A 219 -3.38 4.05 -11.12
N ARG A 220 -3.97 4.75 -10.14
CA ARG A 220 -5.12 4.28 -9.35
C ARG A 220 -6.32 5.23 -9.41
N VAL A 221 -6.33 6.15 -10.38
CA VAL A 221 -7.39 7.17 -10.52
C VAL A 221 -8.76 6.50 -10.64
N ASP A 222 -8.85 5.45 -11.48
CA ASP A 222 -10.08 4.71 -11.77
C ASP A 222 -10.26 3.42 -10.92
N ASP A 223 -9.38 3.19 -9.93
CA ASP A 223 -9.38 1.98 -9.09
C ASP A 223 -10.19 2.24 -7.81
N ASP A 224 -11.36 1.61 -7.68
CA ASP A 224 -12.25 1.82 -6.52
C ASP A 224 -11.84 1.03 -5.27
N HIS A 225 -10.80 0.20 -5.39
CA HIS A 225 -10.45 -0.78 -4.38
C HIS A 225 -9.18 -0.44 -3.61
N ASN A 226 -8.20 0.21 -4.22
CA ASN A 226 -6.88 0.49 -3.64
C ASN A 226 -6.75 1.93 -3.11
N ALA A 227 -5.79 2.15 -2.20
CA ALA A 227 -5.48 3.50 -1.73
C ALA A 227 -5.00 4.37 -2.91
N LYS A 228 -5.75 5.45 -3.16
CA LYS A 228 -5.46 6.45 -4.22
C LYS A 228 -4.45 7.49 -3.77
N GLU A 229 -4.32 7.67 -2.46
CA GLU A 229 -3.50 8.72 -1.86
C GLU A 229 -2.88 8.24 -0.55
N SER A 230 -1.61 8.59 -0.33
CA SER A 230 -0.91 8.33 0.93
C SER A 230 -0.06 9.53 1.34
N TYR A 231 -0.06 9.82 2.63
CA TYR A 231 0.87 10.74 3.26
C TYR A 231 2.25 10.10 3.39
N LEU A 232 3.31 10.90 3.26
CA LEU A 232 4.69 10.45 3.38
C LEU A 232 5.29 10.91 4.70
N PHE A 233 5.66 9.99 5.57
CA PHE A 233 6.29 10.33 6.84
C PHE A 233 7.77 9.99 6.84
N HIS A 234 8.57 10.81 7.52
CA HIS A 234 9.98 10.56 7.74
C HIS A 234 10.18 9.96 9.13
N LEU A 235 10.68 8.72 9.18
CA LEU A 235 10.84 7.94 10.43
C LEU A 235 11.82 8.54 11.44
N GLU A 236 12.71 9.45 11.01
CA GLU A 236 13.67 10.12 11.89
C GLU A 236 13.13 11.42 12.50
N ASP A 237 11.88 11.80 12.19
CA ASP A 237 11.23 12.90 12.90
C ASP A 237 10.88 12.47 14.34
N ALA A 238 11.79 12.77 15.27
CA ALA A 238 11.65 12.48 16.69
C ALA A 238 10.48 13.21 17.36
N ALA A 239 9.90 14.25 16.74
CA ALA A 239 8.68 14.86 17.26
C ALA A 239 7.48 13.91 17.10
N VAL A 240 7.49 13.07 16.07
CA VAL A 240 6.40 12.16 15.69
C VAL A 240 6.70 10.72 16.11
N PHE A 241 7.90 10.23 15.81
CA PHE A 241 8.25 8.82 15.91
C PHE A 241 9.29 8.56 17.00
N GLU A 242 9.10 7.44 17.69
CA GLU A 242 10.08 6.82 18.55
C GLU A 242 10.49 5.48 17.95
N ARG A 243 11.79 5.24 17.82
CA ARG A 243 12.32 3.95 17.40
C ARG A 243 12.40 3.00 18.59
N LEU A 244 11.75 1.83 18.47
CA LEU A 244 11.70 0.80 19.50
C LEU A 244 12.73 -0.32 19.29
N ILE A 245 13.09 -0.59 18.02
CA ILE A 245 14.12 -1.55 17.57
C ILE A 245 14.86 -0.95 16.37
#